data_AF-A0A2V7DMH7-F1
#
_entry.id   AF-A0A2V7DMH7-F1
#
_cell.length_a   1.000
_cell.length_b   1.000
_cell.length_c   1.000
_cell.angle_alpha   90.00
_cell.angle_beta   90.00
_cell.angle_gamma   90.00
#
_symmetry.space_group_name_H-M   'P 1'
#
loop_
_entity.id
_entity.type
_entity.pdbx_description
1 polymer ?
#
loop_
_entity_poly.entity_id
_entity_poly.type
_entity_poly.pdbx_seq_one_letter_code
_entity_poly.pdbx_strand_id
1 'polypeptide(L)'
;MRIGRPPTTSAEALLHALAGTAATPGSNNIYLGGEPLVILGPEHAQTIAASGWSKRDFKRAFWERARVPISAFSAENLARFAVIDPARFQDKPRDTMIHVTKTPDDVMVIVAGGPGKHSAIVPTFGDTRSVTVTIAE
;
A
#
# COMPACT_ATOMS: atom_id res chain seq x y z
N MET A 1 7.77 30.90 11.47
CA MET A 1 7.36 30.87 10.04
C MET A 1 6.23 29.86 9.88
N ARG A 2 4.96 30.31 9.88
CA ARG A 2 3.81 29.44 9.57
C ARG A 2 3.63 29.45 8.06
N ILE A 3 4.08 28.40 7.39
CA ILE A 3 3.84 28.23 5.96
C ILE A 3 2.36 27.86 5.82
N GLY A 4 1.54 28.81 5.38
CA GLY A 4 0.08 28.75 5.33
C GLY A 4 -0.50 27.83 4.25
N ARG A 5 0.04 26.61 4.09
CA ARG A 5 -0.61 25.59 3.27
C ARG A 5 -1.59 24.80 4.15
N PRO A 6 -2.89 24.76 3.84
CA PRO A 6 -3.83 23.97 4.62
C PRO A 6 -3.37 22.51 4.57
N PRO A 7 -3.24 21.85 5.73
CA PRO A 7 -2.72 20.50 5.77
C PRO A 7 -3.80 19.53 5.25
N THR A 8 -3.42 18.35 4.78
CA THR A 8 -4.38 17.33 4.32
C THR A 8 -5.39 17.01 5.43
N THR A 9 -6.69 17.21 5.18
CA THR A 9 -7.75 17.17 6.21
C THR A 9 -8.72 16.00 6.11
N SER A 10 -8.65 15.17 5.06
CA SER A 10 -9.55 14.03 4.90
C SER A 10 -8.80 12.72 4.70
N ALA A 11 -9.47 11.61 5.01
CA ALA A 11 -8.98 10.26 4.74
C ALA A 11 -8.66 10.05 3.26
N GLU A 12 -9.52 10.51 2.35
CA GLU A 12 -9.37 10.33 0.91
C GLU A 12 -8.12 11.05 0.37
N ALA A 13 -7.85 12.26 0.85
CA ALA A 13 -6.68 13.02 0.42
C ALA A 13 -5.37 12.39 0.95
N LEU A 14 -5.38 11.87 2.18
CA LEU A 14 -4.25 11.10 2.72
C LEU A 14 -4.06 9.78 1.97
N LEU A 15 -5.15 9.06 1.72
CA LEU A 15 -5.16 7.82 0.96
C LEU A 15 -4.54 8.01 -0.42
N HIS A 16 -4.87 9.12 -1.10
CA HIS A 16 -4.34 9.42 -2.42
C HIS A 16 -2.80 9.45 -2.41
N ALA A 17 -2.21 10.17 -1.45
CA ALA A 17 -0.77 10.26 -1.32
C ALA A 17 -0.15 8.90 -0.94
N LEU A 18 -0.70 8.22 0.07
CA LEU A 18 -0.17 6.95 0.57
C LEU A 18 -0.21 5.85 -0.49
N ALA A 19 -1.35 5.71 -1.19
CA ALA A 19 -1.51 4.73 -2.25
C ALA A 19 -0.60 5.05 -3.45
N GLY A 20 -0.40 6.34 -3.76
CA GLY A 20 0.55 6.78 -4.78
C GLY A 20 2.00 6.40 -4.46
N THR A 21 2.41 6.52 -3.19
CA THR A 21 3.73 6.05 -2.73
C THR A 21 3.88 4.54 -2.85
N ALA A 22 2.83 3.77 -2.55
CA ALA A 22 2.87 2.31 -2.61
C ALA A 22 2.80 1.74 -4.03
N ALA A 23 2.10 2.42 -4.94
CA ALA A 23 1.84 1.99 -6.31
C ALA A 23 3.07 2.22 -7.22
N THR A 24 4.17 1.53 -6.95
CA THR A 24 5.38 1.59 -7.76
C THR A 24 5.68 0.26 -8.46
N PRO A 25 6.01 0.25 -9.76
CA PRO A 25 6.35 -0.99 -10.49
C PRO A 25 7.58 -1.72 -9.92
N GLY A 26 8.46 -1.01 -9.20
CA GLY A 26 9.64 -1.59 -8.59
C GLY A 26 9.39 -2.36 -7.28
N SER A 27 8.15 -2.37 -6.77
CA SER A 27 7.82 -3.07 -5.53
C SER A 27 7.65 -4.57 -5.78
N ASN A 28 8.40 -5.39 -5.03
CA ASN A 28 8.25 -6.83 -5.05
C ASN A 28 6.85 -7.32 -4.70
N ASN A 29 6.15 -6.58 -3.84
CA ASN A 29 4.79 -6.92 -3.44
C ASN A 29 3.84 -6.98 -4.64
N ILE A 30 4.07 -6.19 -5.69
CA ILE A 30 3.19 -6.17 -6.86
C ILE A 30 3.16 -7.54 -7.55
N TYR A 31 4.30 -8.20 -7.74
CA TYR A 31 4.36 -9.48 -8.46
C TYR A 31 4.47 -10.72 -7.57
N LEU A 32 4.96 -10.59 -6.33
CA LEU A 32 5.03 -11.71 -5.38
C LEU A 32 3.88 -11.71 -4.35
N GLY A 33 3.21 -10.58 -4.12
CA GLY A 33 2.30 -10.42 -2.99
C GLY A 33 3.04 -10.28 -1.66
N GLY A 34 2.56 -10.92 -0.61
CA GLY A 34 3.07 -10.73 0.76
C GLY A 34 2.43 -9.52 1.45
N GLU A 35 3.04 -9.08 2.55
CA GLU A 35 2.40 -8.15 3.50
C GLU A 35 3.14 -6.82 3.68
N PRO A 36 3.03 -5.87 2.73
CA PRO A 36 3.63 -4.55 2.86
C PRO A 36 3.04 -3.80 4.06
N LEU A 37 3.89 -3.01 4.72
CA LEU A 37 3.53 -2.29 5.93
C LEU A 37 3.30 -0.81 5.64
N VAL A 38 2.08 -0.36 5.92
CA VAL A 38 1.71 1.05 6.00
C VAL A 38 1.89 1.52 7.43
N ILE A 39 2.84 2.44 7.63
CA ILE A 39 3.11 3.07 8.92
C ILE A 39 2.44 4.44 8.90
N LEU A 40 1.28 4.54 9.56
CA LEU A 40 0.58 5.80 9.72
C LEU A 40 1.21 6.60 10.86
N GLY A 41 1.50 7.87 10.58
CA GLY A 41 1.82 8.83 11.64
C GLY A 41 0.57 9.09 12.50
N PRO A 42 0.73 9.45 13.79
CA PRO A 42 -0.40 9.64 14.70
C PRO A 42 -1.47 10.62 14.16
N GLU A 43 -1.04 11.74 13.58
CA GLU A 43 -1.95 12.75 13.03
C GLU A 43 -2.72 12.27 11.78
N HIS A 44 -2.10 11.44 10.94
CA HIS A 44 -2.76 10.84 9.78
C HIS A 44 -3.76 9.77 10.22
N ALA A 45 -3.38 8.91 11.17
CA ALA A 45 -4.29 7.93 11.75
C ALA A 45 -5.51 8.60 12.39
N GLN A 46 -5.31 9.69 13.12
CA GLN A 46 -6.39 10.48 13.71
C GLN A 46 -7.28 11.13 12.65
N THR A 47 -6.69 11.69 11.59
CA THR A 47 -7.46 12.28 10.47
C THR A 47 -8.33 11.22 9.77
N ILE A 48 -7.78 10.02 9.55
CA ILE A 48 -8.52 8.90 8.95
C ILE A 48 -9.69 8.47 9.86
N ALA A 49 -9.43 8.29 11.16
CA ALA A 49 -10.46 7.92 12.13
C ALA A 49 -11.55 9.00 12.26
N ALA A 50 -11.17 10.29 12.30
CA ALA A 50 -12.10 11.42 12.36
C ALA A 50 -12.96 11.55 11.08
N SER A 51 -12.50 11.00 9.96
CA SER A 51 -13.28 10.86 8.73
C SER A 51 -14.26 9.67 8.77
N GLY A 52 -14.36 8.96 9.90
CA GLY A 52 -15.28 7.84 10.12
C GLY A 52 -14.80 6.50 9.58
N TRP A 53 -13.54 6.38 9.15
CA TRP A 53 -13.03 5.13 8.56
C TRP A 53 -12.53 4.18 9.64
N SER A 54 -12.95 2.91 9.57
CA SER A 54 -12.29 1.84 10.32
C SER A 54 -10.95 1.45 9.67
N LYS A 55 -10.11 0.70 10.39
CA LYS A 55 -8.88 0.11 9.83
C LYS A 55 -9.17 -0.73 8.58
N ARG A 56 -10.29 -1.46 8.59
CA ARG A 56 -10.72 -2.30 7.46
C ARG A 56 -11.11 -1.46 6.25
N ASP A 57 -11.78 -0.32 6.46
CA ASP A 57 -12.15 0.59 5.39
C ASP A 57 -10.92 1.23 4.76
N PHE A 58 -9.97 1.66 5.60
CA PHE A 58 -8.68 2.16 5.12
C PHE A 58 -7.91 1.11 4.31
N LYS A 59 -7.77 -0.12 4.82
CA LYS A 59 -7.07 -1.20 4.10
C LYS A 59 -7.69 -1.49 2.74
N ARG A 60 -9.02 -1.58 2.67
CA ARG A 60 -9.76 -1.80 1.42
C ARG A 60 -9.55 -0.66 0.43
N ALA A 61 -9.79 0.58 0.86
CA ALA A 61 -9.64 1.75 -0.01
C ALA A 61 -8.18 1.94 -0.47
N PHE A 62 -7.21 1.63 0.41
CA PHE A 62 -5.79 1.71 0.07
C PHE A 62 -5.45 0.66 -0.98
N TRP A 63 -5.86 -0.59 -0.77
CA TRP A 63 -5.63 -1.67 -1.71
C TRP A 63 -6.26 -1.38 -3.07
N GLU A 64 -7.53 -0.96 -3.11
CA GLU A 64 -8.22 -0.58 -4.35
C GLU A 64 -7.47 0.51 -5.12
N ARG A 65 -6.81 1.44 -4.43
CA ARG A 65 -6.10 2.56 -5.06
C ARG A 65 -4.62 2.26 -5.34
N ALA A 66 -3.97 1.44 -4.55
CA ALA A 66 -2.55 1.10 -4.63
C ALA A 66 -2.33 0.02 -5.71
N ARG A 67 -2.44 0.45 -6.96
CA ARG A 67 -2.35 -0.40 -8.14
C ARG A 67 -1.61 0.30 -9.27
N VAL A 68 -0.89 -0.49 -10.07
CA VAL A 68 -0.13 0.00 -11.24
C VAL A 68 -0.68 -0.65 -12.50
N PRO A 69 -0.74 0.06 -13.65
CA PRO A 69 -1.15 -0.55 -14.90
C PRO A 69 -0.09 -1.57 -15.33
N ILE A 70 -0.52 -2.70 -15.89
CA ILE A 70 0.40 -3.76 -16.35
C ILE A 70 1.36 -3.25 -17.44
N SER A 71 0.95 -2.21 -18.19
CA SER A 71 1.78 -1.51 -19.17
C SER A 71 2.97 -0.76 -18.56
N ALA A 72 3.06 -0.62 -17.24
CA ALA A 72 4.22 -0.03 -16.55
C ALA A 72 5.42 -0.99 -16.44
N PHE A 73 5.26 -2.26 -16.79
CA PHE A 73 6.34 -3.27 -16.74
C PHE A 73 6.94 -3.54 -18.12
N SER A 74 8.23 -3.88 -18.15
CA SER A 74 8.88 -4.38 -19.36
C SER A 74 8.35 -5.75 -19.77
N ALA A 75 8.45 -6.09 -21.06
CA ALA A 75 8.04 -7.40 -21.57
C ALA A 75 8.76 -8.56 -20.86
N GLU A 76 10.05 -8.38 -20.52
CA GLU A 76 10.83 -9.36 -19.75
C GLU A 76 10.27 -9.58 -18.35
N ASN A 77 9.95 -8.49 -17.62
CA ASN A 77 9.32 -8.60 -16.32
C ASN A 77 7.95 -9.27 -16.41
N LEU A 78 7.15 -8.93 -17.41
CA LEU A 78 5.83 -9.56 -17.61
C LEU A 78 5.94 -11.06 -17.89
N ALA A 79 6.90 -11.48 -18.73
CA ALA A 79 7.15 -12.90 -18.97
C ALA A 79 7.55 -13.62 -17.68
N ARG A 80 8.43 -13.01 -16.87
CA ARG A 80 8.83 -13.56 -15.56
C ARG A 80 7.65 -13.63 -14.58
N PHE A 81 6.85 -12.58 -14.48
CA PHE A 81 5.73 -12.50 -13.55
C PHE A 81 4.60 -13.46 -13.95
N ALA A 82 4.38 -13.69 -15.24
CA ALA A 82 3.43 -14.68 -15.74
C ALA A 82 3.80 -16.12 -15.36
N VAL A 83 5.09 -16.43 -15.16
CA VAL A 83 5.54 -17.73 -14.62
C VAL A 83 5.24 -17.84 -13.12
N ILE A 84 5.39 -16.73 -12.37
CA ILE A 84 5.21 -16.69 -10.91
C ILE A 84 3.72 -16.71 -10.54
N ASP A 85 2.92 -15.86 -11.16
CA ASP A 85 1.48 -15.72 -10.92
C ASP A 85 0.73 -15.55 -12.26
N PRO A 86 0.50 -16.67 -12.98
CA PRO A 86 -0.17 -16.64 -14.28
C PRO A 86 -1.54 -15.97 -14.21
N ALA A 87 -2.28 -16.20 -13.12
CA ALA A 87 -3.63 -15.66 -12.94
C ALA A 87 -3.65 -14.12 -12.93
N ARG A 88 -2.58 -13.47 -12.46
CA ARG A 88 -2.46 -12.00 -12.40
C ARG A 88 -1.77 -11.38 -13.61
N PHE A 89 -0.88 -12.09 -14.30
CA PHE A 89 -0.02 -11.49 -15.32
C PHE A 89 -0.14 -12.10 -16.73
N GLN A 90 -0.55 -13.36 -16.85
CA GLN A 90 -0.64 -14.01 -18.16
C GLN A 90 -1.84 -13.47 -18.97
N ASP A 91 -1.58 -13.15 -20.23
CA ASP A 91 -2.58 -12.74 -21.24
C ASP A 91 -3.51 -11.60 -20.78
N LYS A 92 -3.00 -10.69 -19.95
CA LYS A 92 -3.77 -9.56 -19.44
C LYS A 92 -3.79 -8.38 -20.41
N PRO A 93 -4.95 -7.71 -20.58
CA PRO A 93 -5.05 -6.43 -21.29
C PRO A 93 -4.10 -5.37 -20.72
N ARG A 94 -3.58 -4.47 -21.57
CA ARG A 94 -2.56 -3.46 -21.20
C ARG A 94 -3.03 -2.42 -20.17
N ASP A 95 -4.34 -2.24 -20.04
CA ASP A 95 -5.02 -1.36 -19.09
C ASP A 95 -5.38 -2.07 -17.77
N THR A 96 -5.07 -3.36 -17.65
CA THR A 96 -5.27 -4.12 -16.40
C THR A 96 -4.47 -3.47 -15.28
N MET A 97 -5.16 -3.11 -14.20
CA MET A 97 -4.53 -2.57 -13.00
C MET A 97 -4.15 -3.70 -12.04
N ILE A 98 -2.88 -3.77 -11.67
CA ILE A 98 -2.33 -4.77 -10.76
C ILE A 98 -2.18 -4.15 -9.38
N HIS A 99 -2.93 -4.68 -8.41
CA HIS A 99 -2.85 -4.26 -7.01
C HIS A 99 -1.50 -4.62 -6.36
N VAL A 100 -1.08 -3.83 -5.38
CA VAL A 100 0.17 -4.05 -4.63
C VAL A 100 0.20 -5.32 -3.80
N THR A 101 -0.96 -5.87 -3.44
CA THR A 101 -1.08 -7.18 -2.78
C THR A 101 -2.22 -7.99 -3.40
N LYS A 102 -2.32 -9.28 -3.06
CA LYS A 102 -3.37 -10.18 -3.56
C LYS A 102 -4.74 -9.78 -3.01
N THR A 103 -4.80 -9.42 -1.73
CA THR A 103 -6.02 -9.01 -1.04
C THR A 103 -5.79 -7.75 -0.19
N PRO A 104 -6.85 -7.00 0.17
CA PRO A 104 -6.71 -5.89 1.11
C PRO A 104 -6.24 -6.35 2.50
N ASP A 105 -6.51 -7.60 2.88
CA ASP A 105 -6.12 -8.15 4.19
C ASP A 105 -4.62 -8.36 4.31
N ASP A 106 -3.91 -8.52 3.19
CA ASP A 106 -2.45 -8.58 3.17
C ASP A 106 -1.79 -7.22 3.50
N VAL A 107 -2.51 -6.10 3.44
CA VAL A 107 -1.93 -4.78 3.78
C VAL A 107 -1.80 -4.65 5.29
N MET A 108 -0.57 -4.60 5.78
CA MET A 108 -0.31 -4.39 7.21
C MET A 108 -0.40 -2.90 7.53
N VAL A 109 -1.00 -2.56 8.67
CA VAL A 109 -1.17 -1.16 9.09
C VAL A 109 -0.86 -1.04 10.58
N ILE A 110 0.07 -0.15 10.91
CA ILE A 110 0.41 0.24 12.28
C ILE A 110 0.38 1.77 12.42
N VAL A 111 0.35 2.24 13.67
CA VAL A 111 0.55 3.65 14.01
C VAL A 111 1.86 3.76 14.77
N ALA A 112 2.78 4.60 14.29
CA ALA A 112 4.07 4.82 14.93
C ALA A 112 4.64 6.20 14.58
N GLY A 113 5.63 6.65 15.35
CA GLY A 113 6.29 7.95 15.18
C GLY A 113 5.88 8.99 16.21
N GLY A 114 6.09 10.26 15.88
CA GLY A 114 5.82 11.41 16.75
C GLY A 114 5.00 12.50 16.06
N PRO A 115 4.94 13.71 16.63
CA PRO A 115 4.21 14.84 16.06
C PRO A 115 4.61 15.16 14.62
N GLY A 116 3.63 15.54 13.80
CA GLY A 116 3.79 15.90 12.39
C GLY A 116 3.13 14.94 11.40
N LYS A 117 2.88 15.47 10.19
CA LYS A 117 2.22 14.77 9.08
C LYS A 117 3.18 13.93 8.24
N HIS A 118 3.69 12.86 8.83
CA HIS A 118 4.61 11.93 8.15
C HIS A 118 4.10 10.49 8.26
N SER A 119 4.22 9.73 7.19
CA SER A 119 3.87 8.31 7.12
C SER A 119 4.77 7.61 6.13
N ALA A 120 4.91 6.31 6.25
CA ALA A 120 5.83 5.53 5.43
C ALA A 120 5.14 4.28 4.87
N ILE A 121 5.62 3.85 3.71
CA ILE A 121 5.28 2.56 3.10
C ILE A 121 6.57 1.74 3.11
N VAL A 122 6.53 0.56 3.71
CA VAL A 122 7.65 -0.37 3.76
C VAL A 122 7.30 -1.59 2.91
N PRO A 123 7.89 -1.75 1.72
CA PRO A 123 7.73 -2.96 0.93
C PRO A 123 8.42 -4.14 1.63
N THR A 124 7.96 -5.35 1.33
CA THR A 124 8.62 -6.58 1.80
C THR A 124 9.41 -7.23 0.68
N PHE A 125 10.14 -8.30 0.99
CA PHE A 125 10.73 -9.16 -0.03
C PHE A 125 9.67 -9.70 -1.00
N GLY A 126 8.45 -10.00 -0.52
CA GLY A 126 7.35 -10.55 -1.31
C GLY A 126 7.11 -12.02 -0.98
N ASP A 127 5.85 -12.46 -1.08
CA ASP A 127 5.40 -13.82 -0.67
C ASP A 127 5.77 -14.22 0.77
N THR A 128 6.02 -13.23 1.64
CA THR A 128 6.31 -13.40 3.06
C THR A 128 5.16 -12.91 3.92
N ARG A 129 5.01 -13.52 5.11
CA ARG A 129 3.97 -13.20 6.11
C ARG A 129 4.60 -12.62 7.37
N SER A 130 3.91 -11.66 7.96
CA SER A 130 4.27 -11.06 9.23
C SER A 130 3.97 -12.04 10.36
N VAL A 131 4.89 -12.15 11.30
CA VAL A 131 4.71 -12.97 12.50
C VAL A 131 4.91 -12.08 13.71
N THR A 132 3.90 -12.01 14.58
CA THR A 132 3.98 -11.31 15.85
C THR A 132 3.98 -12.32 16.99
N VAL A 133 4.97 -12.23 17.85
CA VAL A 133 5.04 -12.99 19.10
C VAL A 133 5.09 -12.02 20.26
N THR A 134 4.51 -12.41 21.40
CA THR A 134 4.68 -11.68 22.64
C THR A 134 6.15 -11.72 23.04
N ILE A 135 6.73 -10.56 23.35
CA ILE A 135 8.06 -10.48 23.96
C ILE A 135 7.85 -10.70 25.46
N ALA A 136 8.54 -11.68 26.06
CA ALA A 136 8.52 -11.88 27.50
C ALA A 136 9.09 -10.64 28.19
N GLU A 137 8.46 -10.22 29.29
CA GLU A 137 8.96 -9.12 30.14
C GLU A 137 10.29 -9.46 30.80
#